data_AF-A0A2V8QHR5-F1
#
_entry.id   AF-A0A2V8QHR5-F1
#
_cell.length_a   1.000
_cell.length_b   1.000
_cell.length_c   1.000
_cell.angle_alpha   90.00
_cell.angle_beta   90.00
_cell.angle_gamma   90.00
#
_symmetry.space_group_name_H-M   'P 1'
#
loop_
_entity.id
_entity.type
_entity.pdbx_description
1 polymer ?
#
loop_
_entity_poly.entity_id
_entity_poly.type
_entity_poly.pdbx_seq_one_letter_code
_entity_poly.pdbx_strand_id
1 'polypeptide(L)' 'MGRKYGFSFSWKRALGISAAKGKLSRKLGFPLTRSGRQRKVGHALGCLVAVFAWCLASFGFAFTIILKLIFRNR' A
#
# COMPACT_ATOMS: atom_id res chain seq x y z
N MET A 1 23.91 -2.91 12.97
CA MET A 1 23.18 -1.83 12.26
C MET A 1 22.62 -0.86 13.29
N GLY A 2 23.23 0.32 13.45
CA GLY A 2 22.89 1.26 14.52
C GLY A 2 21.47 1.82 14.37
N ARG A 3 20.69 1.81 15.46
CA ARG A 3 19.37 2.47 15.51
C ARG A 3 19.59 3.98 15.39
N LYS A 4 19.37 4.52 14.20
CA LYS A 4 19.31 5.97 13.99
C LYS A 4 18.05 6.48 14.68
N TYR A 5 18.20 7.16 15.81
CA TYR A 5 17.10 7.84 16.48
C TYR A 5 16.59 8.94 15.54
N GLY A 6 15.43 8.69 14.91
CA GLY A 6 14.83 9.52 13.87
C GLY A 6 14.16 10.79 14.39
N PHE A 7 14.89 11.62 15.15
CA PHE A 7 14.44 12.97 15.46
C PHE A 7 14.76 13.91 14.30
N SER A 8 13.84 13.99 13.33
CA SER A 8 13.85 15.08 12.35
C SER A 8 13.17 16.29 12.98
N PHE A 9 13.98 17.26 13.43
CA PHE A 9 13.49 18.53 13.95
C PHE A 9 12.90 19.35 12.79
N SER A 10 11.69 19.85 12.97
CA SER A 10 11.02 20.68 11.96
C SER A 10 10.32 21.84 12.65
N TRP A 11 10.58 23.04 12.15
CA TRP A 11 9.90 24.26 12.60
C TRP A 11 8.38 24.16 12.49
N LYS A 12 7.85 23.42 11.50
CA LYS A 12 6.40 23.17 11.36
C LYS A 12 5.82 22.27 12.46
N ARG A 13 6.67 21.54 13.19
CA ARG A 13 6.29 20.71 14.34
C ARG A 13 6.47 21.50 15.64
N ALA A 14 7.52 22.31 15.76
CA ALA A 14 7.74 23.25 16.87
C ALA A 14 6.64 24.32 16.95
N LEU A 15 6.23 24.89 15.82
CA LEU A 15 5.11 25.84 15.70
C LEU A 15 3.72 25.19 15.85
N GLY A 16 3.62 23.88 16.11
CA GLY A 16 2.34 23.20 16.36
C GLY A 16 1.43 22.95 15.15
N ILE A 17 1.77 23.46 13.96
CA ILE A 17 0.98 23.31 12.72
C ILE A 17 0.72 21.83 12.39
N SER A 18 1.70 20.97 12.64
CA SER A 18 1.57 19.52 12.43
C SER A 18 0.56 18.87 13.38
N ALA A 19 0.52 19.30 14.65
CA ALA A 19 -0.43 18.80 15.64
C ALA A 19 -1.85 19.31 15.35
N ALA A 20 -2.00 20.56 14.89
CA ALA A 20 -3.27 21.13 14.47
C ALA A 20 -3.92 20.33 13.34
N LYS A 21 -3.17 19.97 12.29
CA LYS A 21 -3.66 19.11 11.20
C LYS A 21 -4.15 17.74 11.68
N GLY A 22 -3.44 17.15 12.63
CA GLY A 22 -3.84 15.87 13.24
C GLY A 22 -5.12 15.98 14.10
N LYS A 23 -5.28 17.07 14.85
CA LYS A 23 -6.51 17.35 15.62
C LYS A 23 -7.70 17.58 14.69
N LEU A 24 -7.52 18.37 13.63
CA LEU A 24 -8.57 18.65 12.65
C LEU A 24 -8.97 17.41 11.87
N SER A 25 -8.00 16.56 11.49
CA SER A 25 -8.27 15.28 10.83
C SER A 25 -9.11 14.32 11.68
N ARG A 26 -8.92 14.32 13.02
CA ARG A 26 -9.74 13.53 13.94
C ARG A 26 -11.16 14.08 14.11
N LYS A 27 -11.31 15.41 14.11
CA LYS A 27 -12.62 16.07 14.18
C LYS A 27 -13.45 15.89 12.91
N LEU A 28 -12.81 15.99 11.74
CA LEU A 28 -13.49 15.89 10.44
C LEU A 28 -13.63 14.46 9.92
N GLY A 29 -12.92 13.48 10.49
CA GLY A 29 -12.88 12.09 9.98
C GLY A 29 -12.07 11.89 8.69
N PHE A 30 -11.70 12.97 7.99
CA PHE A 30 -10.91 12.93 6.76
C PHE A 30 -9.40 13.08 7.01
N PRO A 31 -8.54 12.25 6.37
CA PRO A 31 -7.09 12.37 6.47
C PRO A 31 -6.58 13.61 5.70
N LEU A 32 -6.32 14.69 6.43
CA LEU A 32 -5.77 15.92 5.86
C LEU A 32 -4.26 15.84 5.55
N THR A 33 -3.58 14.81 6.06
CA THR A 33 -2.15 14.62 5.85
C THR A 33 -1.89 13.66 4.69
N ARG A 34 -0.85 13.96 3.90
CA ARG A 34 -0.39 13.07 2.82
C ARG A 34 -0.09 11.66 3.36
N SER A 35 0.59 11.57 4.50
CA SER A 35 0.91 10.29 5.16
C SER A 35 -0.34 9.53 5.61
N GLY A 36 -1.37 10.23 6.11
CA GLY A 36 -2.65 9.62 6.47
C GLY A 36 -3.37 9.01 5.26
N ARG A 37 -3.38 9.71 4.12
CA ARG A 37 -3.95 9.18 2.87
C ARG A 37 -3.17 7.97 2.36
N GLN A 38 -1.84 8.06 2.36
CA GLN A 38 -0.97 6.97 1.90
C GLN A 38 -1.17 5.69 2.72
N ARG A 39 -1.43 5.79 4.03
CA ARG A 39 -1.75 4.61 4.86
C ARG A 39 -3.09 3.98 4.52
N LYS A 40 -4.15 4.78 4.30
CA LYS A 40 -5.48 4.25 3.90
C LYS A 40 -5.42 3.61 2.51
N VAL A 41 -4.82 4.30 1.55
CA VAL A 41 -4.69 3.81 0.16
C VAL A 41 -3.74 2.61 0.09
N GLY A 42 -2.61 2.64 0.80
CA GLY A 42 -1.68 1.52 0.84
C GLY A 42 -2.29 0.25 1.40
N HIS A 43 -3.13 0.36 2.45
CA HIS A 43 -3.86 -0.80 2.99
C HIS A 43 -4.89 -1.35 1.99
N ALA A 44 -5.56 -0.49 1.24
CA ALA A 44 -6.51 -0.92 0.21
C ALA A 44 -5.82 -1.57 -1.00
N LEU A 45 -4.70 -1.00 -1.46
CA LEU A 45 -3.97 -1.50 -2.63
C LEU A 45 -3.16 -2.77 -2.34
N GLY A 46 -2.66 -2.94 -1.12
CA GLY A 46 -1.81 -4.08 -0.77
C GLY A 46 -2.50 -5.44 -1.00
N CYS A 47 -3.76 -5.57 -0.57
CA CYS A 47 -4.53 -6.80 -0.76
C CYS A 47 -4.88 -7.04 -2.24
N LEU A 48 -5.28 -5.99 -2.96
CA LEU A 48 -5.66 -6.09 -4.36
C LEU A 48 -4.50 -6.53 -5.25
N VAL A 49 -3.30 -5.98 -5.04
CA VAL A 49 -2.11 -6.36 -5.80
C VAL A 49 -1.73 -7.83 -5.55
N ALA A 50 -1.83 -8.29 -4.31
CA ALA A 50 -1.53 -9.69 -3.97
C ALA A 50 -2.53 -10.66 -4.63
N VAL A 51 -3.82 -10.36 -4.56
CA VAL A 51 -4.87 -11.18 -5.19
C VAL A 51 -4.71 -11.20 -6.72
N PHE A 52 -4.46 -10.05 -7.33
CA PHE A 52 -4.29 -9.95 -8.77
C PHE A 52 -3.05 -10.71 -9.26
N ALA A 53 -1.94 -10.62 -8.54
CA ALA A 53 -0.73 -11.37 -8.85
C ALA A 53 -0.95 -12.89 -8.76
N TRP A 54 -1.67 -13.36 -7.74
CA TRP A 54 -2.03 -14.77 -7.61
C TRP A 54 -2.96 -15.24 -8.74
N CYS A 55 -3.97 -14.44 -9.08
CA CYS A 55 -4.88 -14.76 -10.18
C CYS A 55 -4.10 -14.90 -11.49
N LEU A 56 -3.26 -13.93 -11.84
CA LEU A 56 -2.45 -13.97 -13.06
C LEU A 56 -1.52 -15.18 -13.10
N ALA A 57 -0.88 -15.52 -11.97
CA ALA A 57 -0.01 -16.69 -11.87
C ALA A 57 -0.77 -18.01 -12.10
N SER A 58 -1.95 -18.17 -11.47
CA SER A 58 -2.78 -19.36 -11.63
C SER A 58 -3.32 -19.50 -13.05
N PHE A 59 -3.77 -18.40 -13.67
CA PHE A 59 -4.23 -18.41 -15.06
C PHE A 59 -3.10 -18.76 -16.03
N GLY A 60 -1.92 -18.18 -15.86
CA GLY A 60 -0.76 -18.50 -16.68
C GLY A 60 -0.34 -19.98 -16.56
N PHE A 61 -0.33 -20.52 -15.33
CA PHE A 61 0.00 -21.93 -15.10
C PHE A 61 -1.03 -22.87 -15.75
N ALA A 62 -2.32 -22.61 -15.56
CA ALA A 62 -3.39 -23.40 -16.19
C ALA A 62 -3.31 -23.36 -17.72
N PHE A 63 -3.05 -22.18 -18.31
CA PHE A 63 -2.91 -22.00 -19.75
C PHE A 63 -1.77 -22.83 -20.34
N THR A 64 -0.61 -22.86 -19.68
CA THR A 64 0.53 -23.67 -20.15
C THR A 64 0.26 -25.17 -20.10
N ILE A 65 -0.45 -25.67 -19.07
CA ILE A 65 -0.85 -27.07 -18.99
C ILE A 65 -1.85 -27.42 -20.10
N ILE A 66 -2.86 -26.58 -20.32
CA ILE A 66 -3.87 -26.79 -21.37
C ILE A 66 -3.23 -26.83 -22.75
N LEU A 67 -2.34 -25.87 -23.06
CA LEU A 67 -1.61 -25.86 -24.33
C LEU A 67 -0.76 -27.13 -24.51
N LYS A 68 -0.09 -27.58 -23.46
CA LYS A 68 0.73 -28.79 -23.49
C LYS A 68 -0.11 -30.06 -23.68
N LEU A 69 -1.32 -30.10 -23.12
CA LEU A 69 -2.28 -31.20 -23.32
C LEU A 69 -2.84 -31.21 -24.75
N ILE A 70 -3.18 -30.04 -25.30
CA ILE A 70 -3.66 -29.91 -26.69
C ILE A 70 -2.60 -30.35 -27.70
N PHE A 71 -1.35 -29.91 -27.54
CA PHE A 71 -0.25 -30.31 -28.44
C PHE A 71 0.22 -31.75 -28.25
N ARG A 72 -0.08 -32.39 -27.11
CA ARG A 72 0.23 -33.81 -26.88
C ARG A 72 -0.75 -34.74 -27.57
N ASN A 73 -2.00 -34.30 -27.76
CA ASN A 73 -3.10 -35.11 -28.31
C ASN A 73 -3.39 -34.79 -29.79
N ARG A 74 -2.59 -33.92 -30.40
CA ARG A 74 -2.52 -33.67 -31.85
C ARG A 74 -1.26 -34.31 -32.39
#